data_AF-A0A4Q3V6R6-F1
#
_entry.id   AF-A0A4Q3V6R6-F1
#
_cell.length_a   1.000
_cell.length_b   1.000
_cell.length_c   1.000
_cell.angle_alpha   90.00
_cell.angle_beta   90.00
_cell.angle_gamma   90.00
#
_symmetry.space_group_name_H-M   'P 1'
#
loop_
_entity.id
_entity.type
_entity.pdbx_description
1 polymer ?
#
loop_
_entity_poly.entity_id
_entity_poly.type
_entity_poly.pdbx_seq_one_letter_code
_entity_poly.pdbx_strand_id
1 'polypeptide(L)'
;MTGIIDTSSFENLTYAPVTIGRSYNRSDNMTGPGLTPSLTNSFSGVTNIPLGTNNNVNHAGPDFYSNARDTVMVKQMARTLTDSTSISEFYGTGDVTYSYDINVSSNVSGGGDLDIYMRTSAFVNFRFEYCTCPLATLPIGLKNFTLAKAST
;
A
#
# COMPACT_ATOMS: atom_id res chain seq x y z
N MET A 1 4.94 12.10 -1.79
CA MET A 1 4.19 10.85 -1.91
C MET A 1 3.75 10.70 -3.36
N THR A 2 4.43 9.84 -4.10
CA THR A 2 4.04 9.36 -5.42
C THR A 2 2.92 8.32 -5.24
N GLY A 3 1.88 8.42 -6.05
CA GLY A 3 0.69 7.59 -5.93
C GLY A 3 0.66 6.53 -7.02
N ILE A 4 0.01 5.39 -6.77
CA ILE A 4 0.02 4.24 -7.70
C ILE A 4 -0.52 4.65 -9.08
N ILE A 5 -1.59 5.46 -9.05
CA ILE A 5 -1.96 6.32 -10.16
C ILE A 5 -1.46 7.72 -9.81
N ASP A 6 -0.48 8.21 -10.56
CA ASP A 6 -0.01 9.58 -10.47
C ASP A 6 -1.08 10.53 -11.00
N THR A 7 -1.64 10.17 -12.15
CA THR A 7 -2.62 10.98 -12.88
C THR A 7 -3.51 10.09 -13.72
N SER A 8 -4.82 10.34 -13.69
CA SER A 8 -5.75 9.89 -14.71
C SER A 8 -6.54 11.08 -15.24
N SER A 9 -6.76 11.11 -16.55
CA SER A 9 -7.56 12.15 -17.19
C SER A 9 -8.40 11.60 -18.34
N PHE A 10 -9.50 12.31 -18.59
CA PHE A 10 -10.49 12.00 -19.60
C PHE A 10 -10.87 13.29 -20.32
N GLU A 11 -10.90 13.24 -21.65
CA GLU A 11 -11.32 14.34 -22.52
C GLU A 11 -12.48 13.86 -23.38
N ASN A 12 -13.58 14.61 -23.41
CA ASN A 12 -14.69 14.31 -24.30
C ASN A 12 -14.44 14.89 -25.70
N LEU A 13 -14.26 14.01 -26.68
CA LEU A 13 -14.03 14.42 -28.07
C LEU A 13 -15.34 14.65 -28.84
N THR A 14 -16.50 14.37 -28.23
CA THR A 14 -17.82 14.52 -28.87
C THR A 14 -18.48 15.87 -28.60
N TYR A 15 -19.31 16.34 -29.54
CA TYR A 15 -20.11 17.57 -29.39
C TYR A 15 -21.41 17.39 -28.57
N ALA A 16 -21.49 16.34 -27.74
CA ALA A 16 -22.59 16.10 -26.82
C ALA A 16 -22.03 15.87 -25.40
N PRO A 17 -22.70 16.30 -24.31
CA PRO A 17 -22.27 15.96 -22.97
C PRO A 17 -22.31 14.45 -22.74
N VAL A 18 -21.33 13.92 -22.01
CA VAL A 18 -21.24 12.50 -21.67
C VAL A 18 -20.98 12.33 -20.18
N THR A 19 -21.42 11.21 -19.62
CA THR A 19 -21.02 10.80 -18.27
C THR A 19 -20.29 9.48 -18.38
N ILE A 20 -19.06 9.45 -17.89
CA ILE A 20 -18.24 8.25 -17.87
C ILE A 20 -18.22 7.67 -16.45
N GLY A 21 -18.28 6.35 -16.35
CA GLY A 21 -18.03 5.61 -15.13
C GLY A 21 -16.56 5.22 -15.07
N ARG A 22 -15.92 5.42 -13.92
CA ARG A 22 -14.59 4.90 -13.63
C ARG A 22 -14.71 3.97 -12.44
N SER A 23 -14.47 2.68 -12.65
CA SER A 23 -14.21 1.77 -11.54
C SER A 23 -12.72 1.69 -11.25
N TYR A 24 -12.40 1.62 -9.97
CA TYR A 24 -11.05 1.57 -9.46
C TYR A 24 -10.97 0.53 -8.34
N ASN A 25 -10.17 -0.51 -8.54
CA ASN A 25 -9.91 -1.53 -7.54
C ASN A 25 -8.42 -1.65 -7.29
N ARG A 26 -8.05 -1.71 -6.02
CA ARG A 26 -6.69 -1.95 -5.54
C ARG A 26 -6.68 -3.05 -4.51
N SER A 27 -5.67 -3.91 -4.59
CA SER A 27 -5.28 -4.83 -3.53
C SER A 27 -3.78 -4.70 -3.28
N ASP A 28 -3.42 -4.54 -2.00
CA ASP A 28 -2.07 -4.49 -1.48
C ASP A 28 -1.86 -5.71 -0.57
N ASN A 29 -0.71 -6.37 -0.70
CA ASN A 29 -0.29 -7.45 0.19
C ASN A 29 1.18 -7.31 0.54
N MET A 30 1.51 -7.41 1.83
CA MET A 30 2.88 -7.39 2.33
C MET A 30 3.17 -8.65 3.14
N THR A 31 4.18 -9.38 2.72
CA THR A 31 4.64 -10.62 3.36
C THR A 31 6.10 -10.50 3.77
N GLY A 32 6.49 -11.32 4.75
CA GLY A 32 7.86 -11.42 5.21
C GLY A 32 7.97 -11.75 6.69
N PRO A 33 9.19 -11.67 7.23
CA PRO A 33 9.51 -11.88 8.64
C PRO A 33 8.55 -11.18 9.59
N GLY A 34 7.88 -11.95 10.45
CA GLY A 34 6.94 -11.41 11.43
C GLY A 34 5.56 -10.99 10.91
N LEU A 35 5.32 -10.99 9.59
CA LEU A 35 4.00 -10.72 8.98
C LEU A 35 3.20 -12.02 8.76
N THR A 36 2.83 -12.68 9.85
CA THR A 36 1.97 -13.89 9.82
C THR A 36 0.72 -13.67 10.71
N PRO A 37 -0.45 -13.37 10.13
CA PRO A 37 -0.75 -13.29 8.69
C PRO A 37 -0.14 -12.05 8.03
N SER A 38 -0.13 -12.05 6.69
CA SER A 38 0.34 -10.93 5.88
C SER A 38 -0.46 -9.66 6.16
N LEU A 39 0.17 -8.50 5.94
CA LEU A 39 -0.55 -7.24 5.98
C LEU A 39 -1.26 -7.06 4.64
N THR A 40 -2.58 -6.87 4.67
CA THR A 40 -3.38 -6.67 3.46
C THR A 40 -4.19 -5.39 3.55
N ASN A 41 -4.32 -4.71 2.42
CA ASN A 41 -5.16 -3.52 2.28
C ASN A 41 -5.86 -3.56 0.92
N SER A 42 -7.09 -3.09 0.85
CA SER A 42 -7.82 -3.04 -0.42
C SER A 42 -8.71 -1.82 -0.49
N PHE A 43 -8.98 -1.40 -1.71
CA PHE A 43 -9.90 -0.32 -2.01
C PHE A 43 -10.69 -0.70 -3.26
N SER A 44 -11.99 -0.43 -3.24
CA SER A 44 -12.85 -0.54 -4.42
C SER A 44 -13.78 0.66 -4.44
N GLY A 45 -13.86 1.33 -5.58
CA GLY A 45 -14.71 2.49 -5.75
C GLY A 45 -15.14 2.67 -7.20
N VAL A 46 -16.31 3.28 -7.36
CA VAL A 46 -16.82 3.71 -8.66
C VAL A 46 -17.07 5.21 -8.58
N THR A 47 -16.63 5.95 -9.58
CA THR A 47 -16.84 7.39 -9.70
C THR A 47 -17.48 7.69 -11.05
N ASN A 48 -18.57 8.43 -11.04
CA ASN A 48 -19.18 8.95 -12.26
C ASN A 48 -18.66 10.36 -12.50
N ILE A 49 -18.19 10.62 -13.72
CA ILE A 49 -17.53 11.85 -14.10
C ILE A 49 -18.35 12.47 -15.24
N PRO A 50 -19.08 13.56 -14.98
CA PRO A 50 -19.76 14.29 -16.04
C PRO A 50 -18.75 15.14 -16.83
N LEU A 51 -18.75 15.00 -18.14
CA LEU A 51 -17.96 15.81 -19.08
C LEU A 51 -18.92 16.60 -19.98
N GLY A 52 -18.64 17.88 -20.14
CA GLY A 52 -19.33 18.78 -21.07
C GLY A 52 -19.05 18.44 -22.53
N THR A 53 -19.62 19.22 -23.44
CA THR A 53 -19.36 19.10 -24.89
C THR A 53 -17.93 19.52 -25.23
N ASN A 54 -17.32 18.83 -26.20
CA ASN A 54 -16.02 19.19 -26.77
C ASN A 54 -15.97 20.68 -27.13
N ASN A 55 -15.01 21.41 -26.55
CA ASN A 55 -14.78 22.83 -26.78
C ASN A 55 -13.52 23.11 -27.64
N ASN A 56 -12.83 22.06 -28.10
CA ASN A 56 -11.56 22.07 -28.83
C ASN A 56 -10.36 22.68 -28.08
N VAL A 57 -10.40 22.69 -26.74
CA VAL A 57 -9.31 23.11 -25.86
C VAL A 57 -8.76 21.89 -25.12
N ASN A 58 -7.67 21.33 -25.64
CA ASN A 58 -7.10 20.11 -25.08
C ASN A 58 -6.72 20.26 -23.60
N HIS A 59 -7.10 19.26 -22.81
CA HIS A 59 -6.75 19.11 -21.40
C HIS A 59 -7.29 20.22 -20.49
N ALA A 60 -8.37 20.88 -20.86
CA ALA A 60 -8.97 21.95 -20.07
C ALA A 60 -10.44 22.19 -20.41
N GLY A 61 -11.15 22.82 -19.46
CA GLY A 61 -12.54 23.20 -19.65
C GLY A 61 -13.53 22.13 -19.19
N PRO A 62 -14.83 22.31 -19.49
CA PRO A 62 -15.90 21.46 -18.98
C PRO A 62 -15.92 20.02 -19.54
N ASP A 63 -15.30 19.77 -20.69
CA ASP A 63 -15.11 18.49 -21.38
C ASP A 63 -13.93 17.67 -20.84
N PHE A 64 -13.11 18.26 -19.97
CA PHE A 64 -11.95 17.62 -19.38
C PHE A 64 -12.14 17.31 -17.89
N TYR A 65 -11.70 16.13 -17.48
CA TYR A 65 -11.52 15.78 -16.07
C TYR A 65 -10.13 15.23 -15.84
N SER A 66 -9.51 15.62 -14.73
CA SER A 66 -8.33 14.96 -14.22
C SER A 66 -8.40 14.78 -12.71
N ASN A 67 -7.83 13.69 -12.24
CA ASN A 67 -7.59 13.47 -10.83
C ASN A 67 -6.13 13.06 -10.64
N ALA A 68 -5.56 13.56 -9.55
CA ALA A 68 -4.20 13.26 -9.15
C ALA A 68 -4.19 12.36 -7.91
N ARG A 69 -3.21 11.44 -7.89
CA ARG A 69 -2.68 10.69 -6.73
C ARG A 69 -3.67 9.78 -6.00
N ASP A 70 -3.53 8.48 -6.22
CA ASP A 70 -3.98 7.45 -5.27
C ASP A 70 -2.85 7.05 -4.31
N THR A 71 -3.11 7.05 -3.00
CA THR A 71 -2.12 6.68 -1.98
C THR A 71 -2.04 5.17 -1.78
N VAL A 72 -0.84 4.63 -1.64
CA VAL A 72 -0.54 3.21 -1.32
C VAL A 72 -1.10 2.73 0.03
N MET A 73 -0.84 1.48 0.38
CA MET A 73 -1.18 0.86 1.67
C MET A 73 -1.00 1.81 2.88
N VAL A 74 -2.09 2.10 3.59
CA VAL A 74 -2.11 2.92 4.82
C VAL A 74 -2.51 2.06 6.02
N LYS A 75 -1.80 0.95 6.24
CA LYS A 75 -1.98 0.12 7.43
C LYS A 75 -0.72 0.09 8.27
N GLN A 76 -0.92 0.12 9.58
CA GLN A 76 0.11 -0.13 10.58
C GLN A 76 -0.17 -1.46 11.25
N MET A 77 0.89 -2.20 11.58
CA MET A 77 0.80 -3.40 12.41
C MET A 77 1.91 -3.37 13.45
N ALA A 78 1.60 -3.84 14.65
CA ALA A 78 2.57 -4.11 15.70
C ALA A 78 2.42 -5.58 16.11
N ARG A 79 3.54 -6.30 16.22
CA ARG A 79 3.53 -7.71 16.62
C ARG A 79 4.75 -8.02 17.47
N THR A 80 4.52 -8.79 18.54
CA THR A 80 5.59 -9.42 19.32
C THR A 80 5.96 -10.74 18.67
N LEU A 81 7.22 -10.88 18.27
CA LEU A 81 7.76 -12.16 17.81
C LEU A 81 8.25 -12.94 19.02
N THR A 82 7.77 -14.18 19.16
CA THR A 82 8.15 -15.09 20.26
C THR A 82 8.84 -16.35 19.76
N ASP A 83 8.84 -16.57 18.46
CA ASP A 83 9.47 -17.72 17.81
C ASP A 83 10.94 -17.43 17.49
N SER A 84 11.83 -18.33 17.89
CA SER A 84 13.28 -18.13 17.74
C SER A 84 13.75 -18.03 16.29
N THR A 85 13.05 -18.67 15.34
CA THR A 85 13.40 -18.59 13.92
C THR A 85 13.03 -17.23 13.34
N SER A 86 11.81 -16.74 13.61
CA SER A 86 11.37 -15.40 13.21
C SER A 86 12.17 -14.29 13.90
N ILE A 87 12.54 -14.50 15.16
CA ILE A 87 13.41 -13.59 15.91
C ILE A 87 14.81 -13.54 15.29
N SER A 88 15.39 -14.69 14.92
CA SER A 88 16.76 -14.74 14.38
C SER A 88 16.96 -13.92 13.11
N GLU A 89 15.91 -13.69 12.32
CA GLU A 89 15.96 -12.82 11.14
C GLU A 89 16.25 -11.34 11.52
N PHE A 90 15.89 -10.92 12.73
CA PHE A 90 16.14 -9.56 13.24
C PHE A 90 17.38 -9.46 14.13
N TYR A 91 17.99 -10.60 14.50
CA TYR A 91 19.20 -10.66 15.32
C TYR A 91 20.34 -11.36 14.56
N GLY A 92 21.25 -10.58 13.96
CA GLY A 92 22.39 -11.15 13.23
C GLY A 92 22.99 -10.18 12.21
N THR A 93 23.72 -10.73 11.24
CA THR A 93 24.26 -10.02 10.06
C THR A 93 23.51 -10.47 8.80
N GLY A 94 22.91 -9.54 8.07
CA GLY A 94 22.17 -9.82 6.84
C GLY A 94 21.05 -8.81 6.60
N ASP A 95 20.25 -9.06 5.56
CA ASP A 95 19.12 -8.22 5.17
C ASP A 95 17.79 -8.88 5.57
N VAL A 96 16.88 -8.10 6.17
CA VAL A 96 15.49 -8.50 6.36
C VAL A 96 14.71 -8.10 5.10
N THR A 97 14.21 -9.09 4.36
CA THR A 97 13.50 -8.85 3.11
C THR A 97 12.00 -8.98 3.29
N TYR A 98 11.25 -8.00 2.80
CA TYR A 98 9.80 -8.03 2.70
C TYR A 98 9.38 -8.01 1.24
N SER A 99 8.35 -8.77 0.90
CA SER A 99 7.72 -8.70 -0.41
C SER A 99 6.45 -7.85 -0.30
N TYR A 100 6.33 -6.86 -1.17
CA TYR A 100 5.13 -6.04 -1.30
C TYR A 100 4.58 -6.18 -2.71
N ASP A 101 3.38 -6.76 -2.80
CA ASP A 101 2.65 -6.93 -4.03
C ASP A 101 1.48 -5.96 -4.08
N ILE A 102 1.31 -5.34 -5.24
CA ILE A 102 0.19 -4.46 -5.49
C ILE A 102 -0.47 -4.79 -6.83
N ASN A 103 -1.79 -4.94 -6.78
CA ASN A 103 -2.62 -5.13 -7.96
C ASN A 103 -3.60 -3.96 -8.06
N VAL A 104 -3.58 -3.27 -9.19
CA VAL A 104 -4.50 -2.18 -9.50
C VAL A 104 -5.19 -2.45 -10.81
N SER A 105 -6.51 -2.32 -10.81
CA SER A 105 -7.32 -2.28 -12.01
C SER A 105 -8.13 -0.98 -12.04
N SER A 106 -8.13 -0.33 -13.19
CA SER A 106 -9.06 0.76 -13.47
C SER A 106 -9.78 0.41 -14.76
N ASN A 107 -11.10 0.49 -14.73
CA ASN A 107 -11.92 0.29 -15.91
C ASN A 107 -12.76 1.55 -16.13
N VAL A 108 -12.82 1.99 -17.39
CA VAL A 108 -13.60 3.13 -17.82
C VAL A 108 -14.77 2.58 -18.62
N SER A 109 -15.97 3.04 -18.30
CA SER A 109 -17.21 2.67 -18.95
C SER A 109 -18.01 3.93 -19.32
N GLY A 110 -18.85 3.83 -20.33
CA GLY A 110 -19.57 4.97 -20.89
C GLY A 110 -19.68 4.86 -22.41
N GLY A 111 -20.33 5.84 -23.02
CA GLY A 111 -20.43 5.96 -24.47
C GLY A 111 -19.84 7.28 -24.96
N GLY A 112 -19.44 7.32 -26.23
CA GLY A 112 -18.84 8.48 -26.88
C GLY A 112 -17.45 8.20 -27.43
N ASP A 113 -16.79 9.27 -27.85
CA ASP A 113 -15.39 9.31 -28.26
C ASP A 113 -14.61 10.06 -27.16
N LEU A 114 -13.61 9.40 -26.59
CA LEU A 114 -12.91 9.84 -25.37
C LEU A 114 -11.41 9.67 -25.55
N ASP A 115 -10.65 10.71 -25.23
CA ASP A 115 -9.21 10.56 -24.99
C ASP A 115 -8.98 10.20 -23.52
N ILE A 116 -8.21 9.14 -23.28
CA ILE A 116 -7.96 8.58 -21.95
C ILE A 116 -6.47 8.50 -21.72
N TYR A 117 -6.01 9.20 -20.69
CA TYR A 117 -4.62 9.16 -20.27
C TYR A 117 -4.51 8.65 -18.83
N MET A 118 -3.60 7.71 -18.62
CA MET A 118 -3.29 7.16 -17.31
C MET A 118 -1.78 7.05 -17.12
N ARG A 119 -1.29 7.62 -16.02
CA ARG A 119 0.09 7.52 -15.58
C ARG A 119 0.16 6.86 -14.22
N THR A 120 0.99 5.83 -14.10
CA THR A 120 1.21 5.07 -12.88
C THR A 120 2.65 5.17 -12.40
N SER A 121 2.85 5.27 -11.09
CA SER A 121 4.15 5.10 -10.46
C SER A 121 3.98 4.40 -9.12
N ALA A 122 4.80 3.41 -8.81
CA ALA A 122 4.72 2.72 -7.52
C ALA A 122 5.88 3.18 -6.64
N PHE A 123 5.57 3.82 -5.51
CA PHE A 123 6.55 4.11 -4.46
C PHE A 123 5.94 3.86 -3.10
N VAL A 124 6.60 3.05 -2.28
CA VAL A 124 6.12 2.71 -0.94
C VAL A 124 7.21 3.04 0.06
N ASN A 125 6.83 3.75 1.12
CA ASN A 125 7.69 3.99 2.27
C ASN A 125 7.25 3.09 3.39
N PHE A 126 8.13 2.21 3.83
CA PHE A 126 7.91 1.42 5.03
C PHE A 126 8.75 2.01 6.16
N ARG A 127 8.13 2.18 7.33
CA ARG A 127 8.84 2.47 8.58
C ARG A 127 8.78 1.21 9.44
N PHE A 128 9.95 0.67 9.73
CA PHE A 128 10.11 -0.42 10.68
C PHE A 128 10.61 0.16 12.00
N GLU A 129 9.97 -0.24 13.09
CA GLU A 129 10.41 0.09 14.44
C GLU A 129 10.42 -1.21 15.24
N TYR A 130 11.55 -1.51 15.86
CA TYR A 130 11.73 -2.71 16.66
C TYR A 130 12.15 -2.31 18.07
N CYS A 131 11.54 -2.95 19.06
CA CYS A 131 11.96 -2.87 20.45
C CYS A 131 12.51 -4.23 20.85
N THR A 132 13.81 -4.28 21.17
CA THR A 132 14.45 -5.49 21.70
C THR A 132 14.40 -5.48 23.22
N CYS A 133 13.98 -6.57 23.84
CA CYS A 133 14.27 -6.78 25.26
C CYS A 133 15.73 -7.28 25.39
N PRO A 134 16.58 -6.65 26.22
CA PRO A 134 17.94 -7.14 26.43
C PRO A 134 17.92 -8.60 26.87
N LEU A 135 18.82 -9.42 26.32
CA LEU A 135 19.02 -10.85 26.59
C LEU A 135 19.52 -11.14 28.03
N ALA A 136 19.29 -10.23 28.98
CA ALA A 136 19.81 -10.27 30.33
C ALA A 136 18.74 -10.60 31.39
N THR A 137 17.68 -11.36 31.08
CA THR A 137 16.79 -11.94 32.12
C THR A 137 16.03 -13.17 31.65
N LEU A 138 16.67 -14.12 30.97
CA LEU A 138 16.26 -15.54 31.03
C LEU A 138 17.36 -16.40 30.41
N PRO A 139 18.16 -17.09 31.23
CA PRO A 139 19.14 -18.05 30.72
C PRO A 139 18.38 -19.16 30.02
N ILE A 140 18.46 -19.18 28.69
CA ILE A 140 18.06 -20.33 27.90
C ILE A 140 18.97 -21.47 28.36
N GLY A 141 18.43 -22.37 29.19
CA GLY A 141 19.14 -23.57 29.65
C GLY A 141 19.32 -23.74 31.17
N LEU A 142 18.89 -22.81 32.04
CA LEU A 142 18.91 -23.11 33.48
C LEU A 142 17.71 -23.95 33.89
N LYS A 143 17.88 -25.28 33.85
CA LYS A 143 16.86 -26.22 34.35
C LYS A 143 16.89 -26.40 35.86
N ASN A 144 17.97 -26.02 36.56
CA ASN A 144 18.04 -26.04 38.02
C ASN A 144 19.09 -25.03 38.51
N PHE A 145 18.73 -24.17 39.46
CA PHE A 145 19.70 -23.49 40.31
C PHE A 145 19.15 -23.39 41.72
N THR A 146 20.05 -23.51 42.70
CA THR A 146 19.72 -23.39 44.13
C THR A 146 20.39 -22.14 44.65
N LEU A 147 19.58 -21.21 45.16
CA LEU A 147 20.07 -19.99 45.82
C LEU A 147 20.42 -20.30 47.27
N ALA A 148 21.63 -19.93 47.69
CA ALA A 148 22.01 -19.90 49.10
C ALA A 148 22.31 -18.45 49.51
N LYS A 149 21.83 -18.06 50.70
CA LYS A 149 22.08 -16.72 51.27
C LYS A 149 23.58 -16.59 51.57
N ALA A 150 24.22 -15.54 51.04
CA ALA A 150 25.55 -15.16 51.48
C ALA A 150 25.45 -14.58 52.90
N SER A 151 26.11 -15.23 53.86
CA SER A 151 26.29 -14.69 55.20
C SER A 151 27.37 -13.61 55.15
N THR A 152 26.96 -12.35 55.27
CA THR A 152 27.80 -11.28 55.81
C THR A 152 27.08 -10.68 56.99
#